data_AF-A0A1V3JX05-F1
#
_entry.id   AF-A0A1V3JX05-F1
#
_cell.length_a   1.000
_cell.length_b   1.000
_cell.length_c   1.000
_cell.angle_alpha   90.00
_cell.angle_beta   90.00
_cell.angle_gamma   90.00
#
_symmetry.space_group_name_H-M   'P 1'
#
loop_
_entity.id
_entity.type
_entity.pdbx_description
1 polymer ?
#
loop_
_entity_poly.entity_id
_entity_poly.type
_entity_poly.pdbx_seq_one_letter_code
_entity_poly.pdbx_strand_id
1 'polypeptide(L)'
;MEILLFIIGLSYLAYCVYLHQTEKAIFFYSYADIGISMINPVLIAIFYCLGQEEIISVEVMSKLMIISTIIVSIFIWRITYRANLHHVPYTIIMFFAKVVLSIILLSILILSVLVRIFYSTEREKYERKTKHIERVDKEAKIAFSIGIGIFALIISYCCYYNDFSLPEKDIELK
;
A
#
# COMPACT_ATOMS: atom_id res chain seq x y z
N MET A 1 -17.08 10.19 9.23
CA MET A 1 -17.22 8.88 8.58
C MET A 1 -15.85 8.31 8.18
N GLU A 2 -15.00 9.11 7.55
CA GLU A 2 -13.65 8.70 7.10
C GLU A 2 -12.73 8.22 8.24
N ILE A 3 -12.68 8.94 9.36
CA ILE A 3 -11.87 8.54 10.54
C ILE A 3 -12.34 7.19 11.10
N LEU A 4 -13.66 6.93 11.11
CA LEU A 4 -14.22 5.68 11.58
C LEU A 4 -13.78 4.51 10.67
N LEU A 5 -13.83 4.69 9.35
CA LEU A 5 -13.37 3.70 8.38
C LEU A 5 -11.88 3.40 8.53
N PHE A 6 -11.07 4.43 8.77
CA PHE A 6 -9.64 4.28 9.03
C PHE A 6 -9.37 3.48 10.31
N ILE A 7 -10.07 3.78 11.42
CA ILE A 7 -9.96 3.04 12.67
C ILE A 7 -10.39 1.57 12.48
N ILE A 8 -11.49 1.34 11.76
CA ILE A 8 -11.94 -0.02 11.41
C ILE A 8 -10.85 -0.74 10.62
N GLY A 9 -10.27 -0.11 9.59
CA GLY A 9 -9.17 -0.69 8.82
C GLY A 9 -7.94 -1.03 9.67
N LEU A 10 -7.54 -0.15 10.59
CA LEU A 10 -6.42 -0.41 11.50
C LEU A 10 -6.72 -1.54 12.49
N SER A 11 -7.93 -1.58 13.06
CA SER A 11 -8.35 -2.66 13.96
C SER A 11 -8.38 -4.01 13.23
N TYR A 12 -8.79 -4.02 11.96
CA TYR A 12 -8.78 -5.19 11.11
C TYR A 12 -7.36 -5.69 10.82
N LEU A 13 -6.44 -4.78 10.50
CA LEU A 13 -5.02 -5.11 10.37
C LEU A 13 -4.46 -5.68 11.67
N ALA A 14 -4.75 -5.06 12.82
CA ALA A 14 -4.30 -5.55 14.12
C ALA A 14 -4.80 -6.97 14.42
N TYR A 15 -6.07 -7.28 14.10
CA TYR A 15 -6.62 -8.63 14.20
C TYR A 15 -5.89 -9.63 13.30
N CYS A 16 -5.60 -9.24 12.05
CA CYS A 16 -4.85 -10.10 11.12
C CYS A 16 -3.42 -10.33 11.61
N VAL A 17 -2.76 -9.32 12.18
CA VAL A 17 -1.44 -9.50 12.79
C VAL A 17 -1.52 -10.40 14.01
N TYR A 18 -2.56 -10.29 14.84
CA TYR A 18 -2.76 -11.23 15.95
C TYR A 18 -2.94 -12.68 15.47
N LEU A 19 -3.72 -12.92 14.41
CA LEU A 19 -3.82 -14.25 13.79
C LEU A 19 -2.47 -14.73 13.26
N HIS A 20 -1.66 -13.81 12.75
CA HIS A 20 -0.31 -14.12 12.27
C HIS A 20 0.66 -14.50 13.39
N GLN A 21 0.69 -13.72 14.47
CA GLN A 21 1.52 -13.98 15.65
C GLN A 21 1.13 -15.25 16.41
N THR A 22 -0.14 -15.66 16.31
CA THR A 22 -0.62 -16.92 16.91
C THR A 22 -0.49 -18.11 15.96
N GLU A 23 0.23 -17.97 14.84
CA GLU A 23 0.47 -19.00 13.82
C GLU A 23 -0.80 -19.59 13.18
N LYS A 24 -1.94 -18.92 13.33
CA LYS A 24 -3.23 -19.37 12.77
C LYS A 24 -3.34 -19.09 11.28
N ALA A 25 -2.65 -18.06 10.81
CA ALA A 25 -2.70 -17.61 9.43
C ALA A 25 -1.40 -16.90 9.06
N ILE A 26 -1.03 -16.91 7.79
CA ILE A 26 0.19 -16.26 7.31
C ILE A 26 -0.19 -14.98 6.59
N PHE A 27 0.32 -13.85 7.10
CA PHE A 27 0.10 -12.54 6.50
C PHE A 27 0.99 -12.39 5.26
N PHE A 28 2.31 -12.39 5.44
CA PHE A 28 3.28 -12.38 4.35
C PHE A 28 4.09 -13.66 4.33
N TYR A 29 4.17 -14.26 3.15
CA TYR A 29 4.94 -15.50 2.95
C TYR A 29 6.40 -15.25 2.57
N SER A 30 6.70 -14.13 1.88
CA SER A 30 8.06 -13.80 1.45
C SER A 30 8.20 -12.30 1.18
N TYR A 31 9.44 -11.82 1.05
CA TYR A 31 9.70 -10.45 0.58
C TYR A 31 9.11 -10.15 -0.80
N ALA A 32 8.97 -11.17 -1.66
CA ALA A 32 8.32 -11.01 -2.95
C ALA A 32 6.81 -10.75 -2.80
N ASP A 33 6.15 -11.39 -1.82
CA ASP A 33 4.74 -11.15 -1.49
C ASP A 33 4.52 -9.70 -1.04
N ILE A 34 5.43 -9.18 -0.19
CA ILE A 34 5.43 -7.76 0.21
C ILE A 34 5.56 -6.89 -1.04
N GLY A 35 6.60 -7.09 -1.87
CA GLY A 35 6.82 -6.31 -3.09
C GLY A 35 5.60 -6.30 -4.03
N ILE A 36 4.98 -7.45 -4.25
CA ILE A 36 3.77 -7.59 -5.08
C ILE A 36 2.58 -6.84 -4.47
N SER A 37 2.40 -6.90 -3.15
CA SER A 37 1.32 -6.17 -2.48
C SER A 37 1.48 -4.63 -2.56
N MET A 38 2.72 -4.16 -2.72
CA MET A 38 3.04 -2.73 -2.82
C MET A 38 3.07 -2.21 -4.26
N ILE A 39 3.18 -3.08 -5.27
CA ILE A 39 3.35 -2.62 -6.65
C ILE A 39 2.09 -1.92 -7.18
N ASN A 40 0.89 -2.39 -6.81
CA ASN A 40 -0.36 -1.82 -7.32
C ASN A 40 -0.56 -0.34 -6.92
N PRO A 41 -0.48 0.05 -5.62
CA PRO A 41 -0.62 1.46 -5.26
C PRO A 41 0.44 2.36 -5.89
N VAL A 42 1.67 1.84 -6.09
CA VAL A 42 2.73 2.57 -6.81
C VAL A 42 2.38 2.76 -8.29
N LEU A 43 1.92 1.72 -8.98
CA LEU A 43 1.47 1.81 -10.38
C LEU A 43 0.31 2.79 -10.54
N ILE A 44 -0.67 2.75 -9.64
CA ILE A 44 -1.80 3.68 -9.65
C ILE A 44 -1.31 5.12 -9.49
N ALA A 45 -0.38 5.38 -8.55
CA ALA A 45 0.20 6.71 -8.37
C ALA A 45 0.96 7.18 -9.64
N ILE A 46 1.72 6.30 -10.28
CA ILE A 46 2.43 6.60 -11.53
C ILE A 46 1.43 6.94 -12.65
N PHE A 47 0.39 6.13 -12.85
CA PHE A 47 -0.62 6.40 -13.88
C PHE A 47 -1.36 7.71 -13.62
N TYR A 48 -1.65 8.02 -12.36
CA TYR A 48 -2.25 9.30 -11.98
C TYR A 48 -1.36 10.48 -12.36
N CYS A 49 -0.05 10.42 -12.05
CA CYS A 49 0.91 11.45 -12.44
C CYS A 49 1.02 11.59 -13.97
N LEU A 50 1.08 10.49 -14.72
CA LEU A 50 1.14 10.52 -16.18
C LEU A 50 -0.13 11.12 -16.81
N GLY A 51 -1.30 10.84 -16.23
CA GLY A 51 -2.56 11.45 -16.66
C GLY A 51 -2.63 12.93 -16.33
N GLN A 52 -2.05 13.36 -15.21
CA GLN A 52 -1.96 14.78 -14.84
C GLN A 52 -1.04 15.56 -15.79
N GLU A 53 0.06 14.96 -16.25
CA GLU A 53 0.97 15.57 -17.24
C GLU A 53 0.42 15.51 -18.67
N GLU A 54 -0.83 15.06 -18.86
CA GLU A 54 -1.50 14.90 -20.16
C GLU A 54 -0.75 13.97 -21.15
N ILE A 55 0.21 13.16 -20.63
CA ILE A 55 0.97 12.18 -21.42
C ILE A 55 0.04 11.05 -21.88
N ILE A 56 -0.93 10.67 -21.03
CA ILE A 56 -1.96 9.68 -21.32
C ILE A 56 -3.34 10.27 -21.10
N SER A 57 -4.31 9.87 -21.91
CA SER A 57 -5.70 10.31 -21.73
C SER A 57 -6.31 9.73 -20.46
N VAL A 58 -7.30 10.43 -19.89
CA VAL A 58 -8.04 9.99 -18.69
C VAL A 58 -8.66 8.61 -18.89
N GLU A 59 -9.15 8.31 -20.09
CA GLU A 59 -9.70 7.00 -20.43
C GLU A 59 -8.63 5.91 -20.35
N VAL A 60 -7.46 6.14 -20.96
CA VAL A 60 -6.34 5.19 -20.93
C VAL A 60 -5.82 5.00 -19.50
N MET A 61 -5.67 6.09 -18.73
CA MET A 61 -5.30 6.05 -17.32
C MET A 61 -6.24 5.15 -16.50
N SER A 62 -7.56 5.34 -16.64
CA SER A 62 -8.55 4.55 -15.91
C SER A 62 -8.49 3.06 -16.26
N LYS A 63 -8.31 2.73 -17.55
CA LYS A 63 -8.13 1.34 -18.02
C LYS A 63 -6.86 0.71 -17.44
N LEU A 64 -5.75 1.44 -17.43
CA LEU A 64 -4.49 0.97 -16.85
C LEU A 64 -4.60 0.71 -15.34
N MET A 65 -5.28 1.59 -14.60
CA MET A 65 -5.53 1.41 -13.16
C MET A 65 -6.39 0.16 -12.89
N ILE A 66 -7.44 -0.06 -13.68
CA ILE A 66 -8.31 -1.25 -13.54
C ILE A 66 -7.52 -2.52 -13.87
N ILE A 67 -6.81 -2.54 -15.00
CA ILE A 67 -6.05 -3.72 -15.46
C ILE A 67 -4.95 -4.08 -14.45
N SER A 68 -4.18 -3.09 -13.99
CA SER A 68 -3.14 -3.31 -12.97
C SER A 68 -3.73 -3.85 -11.67
N THR A 69 -4.86 -3.30 -11.22
CA THR A 69 -5.53 -3.76 -10.00
C THR A 69 -6.00 -5.20 -10.11
N ILE A 70 -6.60 -5.59 -11.25
CA ILE A 70 -7.04 -6.98 -11.47
C ILE A 70 -5.85 -7.93 -11.48
N ILE A 71 -4.81 -7.61 -12.25
CA ILE A 71 -3.62 -8.46 -12.38
C ILE A 71 -2.97 -8.66 -11.01
N VAL A 72 -2.69 -7.58 -10.29
CA VAL A 72 -2.05 -7.67 -8.97
C VAL A 72 -2.94 -8.39 -7.95
N SER A 73 -4.26 -8.18 -8.00
CA SER A 73 -5.20 -8.90 -7.11
C SER A 73 -5.15 -10.41 -7.33
N ILE A 74 -5.03 -10.87 -8.58
CA ILE A 74 -4.88 -12.30 -8.89
C ILE A 74 -3.59 -12.86 -8.28
N PHE A 75 -2.47 -12.13 -8.41
CA PHE A 75 -1.20 -12.54 -7.80
C PHE A 75 -1.26 -12.57 -6.28
N ILE A 76 -1.78 -11.51 -5.65
CA ILE A 76 -1.96 -11.44 -4.18
C ILE A 76 -2.84 -12.59 -3.70
N TRP A 77 -3.96 -12.86 -4.38
CA TRP A 77 -4.84 -13.98 -4.06
C TRP A 77 -4.10 -15.31 -4.10
N ARG A 78 -3.41 -15.59 -5.23
CA ARG A 78 -2.68 -16.85 -5.41
C ARG A 78 -1.62 -17.07 -4.34
N ILE A 79 -0.84 -16.04 -4.02
CA ILE A 79 0.22 -16.12 -3.01
C ILE A 79 -0.41 -16.31 -1.63
N THR A 80 -1.45 -15.55 -1.29
CA THR A 80 -2.13 -15.63 0.00
C THR A 80 -2.80 -16.99 0.21
N TYR A 81 -3.38 -17.56 -0.83
CA TYR A 81 -3.99 -18.89 -0.81
C TYR A 81 -2.97 -19.99 -0.55
N ARG A 82 -1.80 -19.90 -1.21
CA ARG A 82 -0.68 -20.83 -0.96
C ARG A 82 -0.11 -20.64 0.45
N ALA A 83 0.08 -19.39 0.88
CA ALA A 83 0.62 -19.05 2.19
C ALA A 83 -0.22 -19.61 3.32
N ASN A 84 -1.55 -19.65 3.17
CA ASN A 84 -2.47 -20.14 4.19
C ASN A 84 -2.85 -21.61 3.98
N LEU A 85 -1.98 -22.40 3.35
CA LEU A 85 -2.17 -23.85 3.13
C LEU A 85 -3.54 -24.21 2.55
N HIS A 86 -4.03 -23.39 1.61
CA HIS A 86 -5.33 -23.57 0.97
C HIS A 86 -6.55 -23.42 1.89
N HIS A 87 -6.39 -22.93 3.13
CA HIS A 87 -7.49 -22.65 4.03
C HIS A 87 -8.24 -21.37 3.60
N VAL A 88 -9.40 -21.54 2.98
CA VAL A 88 -10.18 -20.46 2.35
C VAL A 88 -10.55 -19.33 3.32
N PRO A 89 -11.06 -19.57 4.55
CA PRO A 89 -11.41 -18.50 5.47
C PRO A 89 -10.25 -17.57 5.81
N TYR A 90 -9.07 -18.14 6.11
CA TYR A 90 -7.88 -17.35 6.44
C TYR A 90 -7.32 -16.64 5.21
N THR A 91 -7.39 -17.29 4.04
CA THR A 91 -7.02 -16.67 2.77
C THR A 91 -7.83 -15.41 2.50
N ILE A 92 -9.16 -15.46 2.68
CA ILE A 92 -10.04 -14.31 2.47
C ILE A 92 -9.69 -13.18 3.43
N ILE A 93 -9.53 -13.49 4.72
CA ILE A 93 -9.18 -12.50 5.74
C ILE A 93 -7.83 -11.83 5.40
N MET A 94 -6.79 -12.62 5.11
CA MET A 94 -5.47 -12.08 4.79
C MET A 94 -5.44 -11.33 3.46
N PHE A 95 -6.24 -11.75 2.47
CA PHE A 95 -6.37 -11.05 1.20
C PHE A 95 -6.91 -9.63 1.40
N PHE A 96 -8.03 -9.49 2.12
CA PHE A 96 -8.58 -8.17 2.40
C PHE A 96 -7.66 -7.33 3.30
N ALA A 97 -6.89 -7.95 4.20
CA ALA A 97 -5.89 -7.24 5.00
C ALA A 97 -4.82 -6.61 4.11
N LYS A 98 -4.33 -7.35 3.11
CA LYS A 98 -3.39 -6.82 2.11
C LYS A 98 -4.01 -5.70 1.26
N VAL A 99 -5.29 -5.81 0.89
CA VAL A 99 -6.01 -4.74 0.19
C VAL A 99 -6.09 -3.47 1.03
N VAL A 100 -6.42 -3.58 2.33
CA VAL A 100 -6.42 -2.44 3.26
C VAL A 100 -5.03 -1.81 3.35
N LEU A 101 -3.99 -2.62 3.44
CA LEU A 101 -2.60 -2.15 3.46
C LEU A 101 -2.24 -1.40 2.16
N SER A 102 -2.63 -1.91 0.99
CA SER A 102 -2.44 -1.23 -0.29
C SER A 102 -3.19 0.10 -0.36
N ILE A 103 -4.40 0.19 0.21
CA ILE A 103 -5.17 1.44 0.30
C ILE A 103 -4.47 2.46 1.21
N ILE A 104 -3.92 2.03 2.35
CA ILE A 104 -3.14 2.89 3.24
C ILE A 104 -1.93 3.46 2.48
N LEU A 105 -1.17 2.61 1.77
CA LEU A 105 -0.04 3.08 0.96
C LEU A 105 -0.50 4.07 -0.11
N LEU A 106 -1.55 3.74 -0.86
CA LEU A 106 -2.10 4.63 -1.89
C LEU A 106 -2.52 5.98 -1.31
N SER A 107 -3.15 5.99 -0.13
CA SER A 107 -3.56 7.21 0.54
C SER A 107 -2.36 8.10 0.88
N ILE A 108 -1.26 7.51 1.38
CA ILE A 108 -0.01 8.23 1.66
C ILE A 108 0.57 8.83 0.38
N LEU A 109 0.59 8.06 -0.72
CA LEU A 109 1.07 8.54 -2.02
C LEU A 109 0.21 9.69 -2.54
N ILE A 110 -1.12 9.55 -2.53
CA ILE A 110 -2.04 10.59 -2.99
C ILE A 110 -1.94 11.85 -2.11
N LEU A 111 -1.93 11.69 -0.78
CA LEU A 111 -1.76 12.82 0.16
C LEU A 111 -0.48 13.60 -0.13
N SER A 112 0.63 12.91 -0.45
CA SER A 112 1.88 13.60 -0.79
C SER A 112 1.76 14.44 -2.08
N VAL A 113 1.01 13.97 -3.07
CA VAL A 113 0.72 14.70 -4.31
C VAL A 113 -0.27 15.84 -4.04
N LEU A 114 -1.31 15.61 -3.25
CA LEU A 114 -2.30 16.63 -2.89
C LEU A 114 -1.68 17.76 -2.06
N VAL A 115 -0.76 17.47 -1.14
CA VAL A 115 -0.03 18.51 -0.39
C VAL A 115 0.76 19.39 -1.37
N ARG A 116 1.38 18.80 -2.39
CA ARG A 116 2.08 19.56 -3.44
C ARG A 116 1.14 20.45 -4.26
N ILE A 117 -0.10 20.02 -4.50
CA ILE A 117 -1.08 20.73 -5.36
C ILE A 117 -1.89 21.77 -4.58
N PHE A 118 -2.45 21.39 -3.43
CA PHE A 118 -3.46 22.15 -2.69
C PHE A 118 -2.90 22.88 -1.48
N TYR A 119 -1.81 22.41 -0.86
CA TYR A 119 -1.15 23.08 0.25
C TYR A 119 -0.19 24.20 -0.20
N SER A 120 -0.47 24.78 -1.38
CA SER A 120 -0.10 26.17 -1.67
C SER A 120 -0.89 27.07 -0.73
N THR A 121 -0.47 27.13 0.54
CA THR A 121 -0.81 28.22 1.45
C THR A 121 -0.69 29.54 0.70
N GLU A 122 -1.62 30.47 0.89
CA GLU A 122 -1.53 31.77 0.21
C GLU A 122 -0.11 32.33 0.35
N ARG A 123 0.51 32.64 -0.80
CA ARG A 123 1.88 33.14 -0.83
C ARG A 123 1.98 34.35 0.10
N GLU A 124 2.88 34.28 1.08
CA GLU A 124 3.10 35.42 1.96
C GLU A 124 3.43 36.65 1.12
N LYS A 125 2.84 37.79 1.47
CA LYS A 125 3.08 39.04 0.76
C LYS A 125 4.60 39.29 0.79
N TYR A 126 5.20 39.48 -0.38
CA TYR A 126 6.66 39.64 -0.63
C TYR A 126 7.53 38.37 -0.65
N GLU A 127 6.99 37.17 -0.43
CA GLU A 127 7.76 35.94 -0.60
C GLU A 127 8.11 35.72 -2.08
N ARG A 128 9.34 35.33 -2.44
CA ARG A 128 9.69 35.02 -3.85
C ARG A 128 9.00 33.71 -4.28
N LYS A 129 8.53 33.65 -5.53
CA LYS A 129 7.87 32.45 -6.09
C LYS A 129 8.71 31.18 -5.93
N THR A 130 10.04 31.30 -6.07
CA THR A 130 10.99 30.20 -5.86
C THR A 130 11.01 29.71 -4.41
N LYS A 131 11.11 30.62 -3.45
CA LYS A 131 11.13 30.31 -2.01
C LYS A 131 9.81 29.65 -1.54
N HIS A 132 8.69 30.09 -2.11
CA HIS A 132 7.38 29.49 -1.86
C HIS A 132 7.32 28.04 -2.34
N ILE A 133 7.76 27.77 -3.57
CA ILE A 133 7.83 26.41 -4.14
C ILE A 133 8.76 25.51 -3.32
N GLU A 134 9.93 26.01 -2.91
CA GLU A 134 10.87 25.26 -2.09
C GLU A 134 10.28 24.88 -0.72
N ARG A 135 9.49 25.76 -0.08
CA ARG A 135 8.82 25.46 1.19
C ARG A 135 7.77 24.37 1.02
N VAL A 136 6.89 24.49 0.02
CA VAL A 136 5.85 23.48 -0.26
C VAL A 136 6.46 22.12 -0.61
N ASP A 137 7.53 22.10 -1.41
CA ASP A 137 8.25 20.86 -1.75
C ASP A 137 8.91 20.22 -0.51
N LYS A 138 9.45 21.05 0.40
CA LYS A 138 10.00 20.58 1.67
C LYS A 138 8.92 19.98 2.58
N GLU A 139 7.77 20.64 2.71
CA GLU A 139 6.64 20.15 3.51
C GLU A 139 6.05 18.84 2.94
N ALA A 140 5.89 18.76 1.62
CA ALA A 140 5.44 17.54 0.94
C ALA A 140 6.42 16.37 1.16
N LYS A 141 7.74 16.61 1.08
CA LYS A 141 8.76 15.60 1.38
C LYS A 141 8.73 15.13 2.83
N ILE A 142 8.53 16.04 3.78
CA ILE A 142 8.41 15.69 5.20
C ILE A 142 7.17 14.82 5.42
N ALA A 143 6.00 15.25 4.92
CA ALA A 143 4.76 14.49 5.05
C ALA A 143 4.86 13.09 4.42
N PHE A 144 5.45 13.00 3.22
CA PHE A 144 5.71 11.74 2.55
C PHE A 144 6.66 10.83 3.36
N SER A 145 7.76 11.39 3.87
CA SER A 145 8.73 10.65 4.68
C SER A 145 8.12 10.10 5.97
N ILE A 146 7.30 10.91 6.66
CA ILE A 146 6.58 10.47 7.87
C ILE A 146 5.59 9.36 7.51
N GLY A 147 4.81 9.54 6.44
CA GLY A 147 3.83 8.55 5.97
C GLY A 147 4.48 7.20 5.63
N ILE A 148 5.58 7.22 4.85
CA ILE A 148 6.34 6.01 4.55
C ILE A 148 6.96 5.39 5.79
N GLY A 149 7.46 6.20 6.74
CA GLY A 149 7.99 5.69 8.01
C GLY A 149 6.95 4.92 8.81
N ILE A 150 5.75 5.48 8.96
CA ILE A 150 4.62 4.80 9.63
C ILE A 150 4.25 3.52 8.88
N PHE A 151 4.19 3.58 7.54
CA PHE A 151 3.87 2.43 6.72
C PHE A 151 4.90 1.30 6.84
N ALA A 152 6.19 1.63 6.85
CA ALA A 152 7.28 0.69 7.05
C ALA A 152 7.21 0.03 8.43
N LEU A 153 6.82 0.78 9.48
CA LEU A 153 6.58 0.21 10.81
C LEU A 153 5.42 -0.79 10.80
N ILE A 154 4.32 -0.49 10.10
CA ILE A 154 3.18 -1.42 9.95
C ILE A 154 3.65 -2.70 9.25
N ILE A 155 4.37 -2.60 8.13
CA ILE A 155 4.93 -3.76 7.43
C ILE A 155 5.85 -4.55 8.35
N SER A 156 6.76 -3.89 9.04
CA SER A 156 7.71 -4.53 9.95
C SER A 156 6.97 -5.33 11.02
N TYR A 157 5.86 -4.81 11.55
CA TYR A 157 5.03 -5.50 12.52
C TYR A 157 4.28 -6.69 11.91
N CYS A 158 3.78 -6.57 10.67
CA CYS A 158 3.18 -7.68 9.91
C CYS A 158 4.18 -8.78 9.52
N CYS A 159 5.48 -8.50 9.59
CA CYS A 159 6.56 -9.44 9.27
C CYS A 159 7.27 -9.97 10.52
N TYR A 160 6.93 -9.44 11.71
CA TYR A 160 7.57 -9.78 12.96
C TYR A 160 7.28 -11.25 13.28
N TYR A 161 8.34 -12.03 13.57
CA TYR A 161 8.37 -13.48 13.81
C TYR A 161 8.51 -14.43 12.60
N ASN A 162 8.59 -13.95 11.36
CA ASN A 162 8.90 -14.82 10.22
C ASN A 162 10.38 -14.78 9.85
N ASP A 163 11.07 -15.91 9.95
CA ASP A 163 12.22 -16.17 9.09
C ASP A 163 11.69 -16.39 7.68
N PHE A 164 11.78 -15.38 6.82
CA PHE A 164 11.47 -15.51 5.38
C PHE A 164 12.46 -16.43 4.63
N SER A 165 13.21 -17.28 5.36
CA SER A 165 13.97 -18.36 4.78
C SER A 165 13.02 -19.29 4.05
N LEU A 166 13.38 -19.55 2.79
CA LEU A 166 12.74 -20.41 1.79
C LEU A 166 11.68 -21.36 2.35
N PRO A 167 10.48 -21.40 1.74
CA PRO A 167 9.46 -22.33 2.19
C PRO A 167 9.98 -23.76 2.16
N GLU A 168 9.59 -24.55 3.16
CA GLU A 168 9.75 -25.99 3.09
C GLU A 168 9.19 -26.46 1.75
N LYS A 169 10.05 -27.13 0.96
CA LYS A 169 9.65 -27.72 -0.32
C LYS A 169 8.38 -28.52 -0.07
N ASP A 170 7.37 -28.32 -0.91
CA ASP A 170 6.16 -29.12 -0.94
C ASP A 170 6.58 -30.60 -0.88
N ILE A 171 6.43 -31.23 0.30
CA ILE A 171 6.66 -32.66 0.44
C ILE A 171 5.45 -33.30 -0.23
N GLU A 172 5.62 -33.69 -1.49
CA GLU A 172 4.70 -34.58 -2.18
C GLU A 172 4.55 -35.84 -1.32
N LEU A 173 3.48 -35.91 -0.53
CA LEU A 173 3.00 -37.15 0.05
C LEU A 173 2.60 -38.06 -1.11
N LYS A 174 3.51 -38.99 -1.44
CA LYS A 174 3.22 -40.18 -2.25
C LYS A 174 2.26 -41.11 -1.52
#